data_AF-A0A926HGY3-F1
#
_entry.id   AF-A0A926HGY3-F1
#
_cell.length_a   1.000
_cell.length_b   1.000
_cell.length_c   1.000
_cell.angle_alpha   90.00
_cell.angle_beta   90.00
_cell.angle_gamma   90.00
#
_symmetry.space_group_name_H-M   'P 1'
#
loop_
_entity.id
_entity.type
_entity.pdbx_description
1 polymer ?
#
loop_
_entity_poly.entity_id
_entity_poly.type
_entity_poly.pdbx_seq_one_letter_code
_entity_poly.pdbx_strand_id
1 'polypeptide(L)'
;MGAGLKYAVSRTFNIALSFTANKTFTDYIDDVSTTYVDETTLTAENGALSFELSNRTDEYLNSEPLPYDEFHPRGNPAYNDWYGYSGITLSYNLIFEKTRGSNAHLECPQF
;
A
#
# COMPACT_ATOMS: atom_id res chain seq x y z
N MET A 1 7.40 -2.23 -8.11
CA MET A 1 8.86 -1.99 -8.14
C MET A 1 9.31 -1.50 -6.78
N GLY A 2 10.48 -1.90 -6.30
CA GLY A 2 10.98 -1.47 -5.00
C GLY A 2 12.50 -1.45 -4.93
N ALA A 3 13.03 -0.66 -4.02
CA ALA A 3 14.44 -0.54 -3.74
C ALA A 3 14.65 -0.47 -2.23
N GLY A 4 15.77 -1.01 -1.77
CA GLY A 4 16.16 -0.93 -0.38
C GLY A 4 17.68 -0.83 -0.25
N LEU A 5 18.12 -0.13 0.78
CA LEU A 5 19.52 0.00 1.16
C LEU A 5 19.70 -0.59 2.55
N LYS A 6 20.70 -1.45 2.71
CA LYS A 6 21.15 -1.93 4.02
C LYS A 6 22.55 -1.37 4.30
N TYR A 7 22.71 -0.79 5.47
CA TYR A 7 23.97 -0.25 5.94
C TYR A 7 24.37 -0.87 7.27
N ALA A 8 25.60 -1.39 7.34
CA ALA A 8 26.20 -1.89 8.57
C ALA A 8 26.80 -0.71 9.35
N VAL A 9 26.08 -0.24 10.38
CA VAL A 9 26.56 0.85 11.25
C VAL A 9 27.75 0.37 12.09
N SER A 10 27.67 -0.87 12.56
CA SER A 10 28.70 -1.54 13.35
C SER A 10 28.77 -3.02 12.95
N ARG A 11 29.76 -3.76 13.46
CA ARG A 11 29.83 -5.23 13.29
C ARG A 11 28.59 -5.95 13.85
N THR A 12 27.90 -5.31 14.80
CA THR A 12 26.73 -5.82 15.50
C THR A 12 25.41 -5.23 15.03
N PHE A 13 25.40 -3.98 14.59
CA PHE A 13 24.17 -3.25 14.27
C PHE A 13 24.09 -2.92 12.79
N ASN A 14 22.93 -3.23 12.22
CA ASN A 14 22.59 -2.90 10.84
C ASN A 14 21.27 -2.14 10.81
N ILE A 15 21.19 -1.18 9.90
CA ILE A 15 19.95 -0.46 9.58
C ILE A 15 19.66 -0.72 8.12
N ALA A 16 18.41 -1.04 7.80
CA ALA A 16 17.93 -1.12 6.43
C ALA A 16 16.74 -0.20 6.22
N LEU A 17 16.70 0.44 5.06
CA LEU A 17 15.59 1.23 4.55
C LEU A 17 15.04 0.51 3.32
N SER A 18 13.72 0.36 3.25
CA SER A 18 13.05 -0.27 2.11
C SER A 18 11.89 0.59 1.64
N PHE A 19 11.71 0.66 0.32
CA PHE A 19 10.63 1.38 -0.34
C PHE A 19 10.11 0.53 -1.50
N THR A 20 8.80 0.39 -1.61
CA THR A 20 8.15 -0.34 -2.69
C THR A 20 6.92 0.42 -3.16
N ALA A 21 6.71 0.49 -4.47
CA ALA A 21 5.52 1.04 -5.11
C ALA A 21 5.10 0.12 -6.26
N ASN A 22 3.85 -0.33 -6.26
CA ASN A 22 3.30 -1.23 -7.27
C ASN A 22 2.06 -0.60 -7.92
N LYS A 23 2.01 -0.66 -9.25
CA LYS A 23 0.83 -0.31 -10.06
C LYS A 23 -0.14 -1.50 -10.03
N THR A 24 -1.41 -1.26 -9.73
CA THR A 24 -2.43 -2.34 -9.68
C THR A 24 -3.03 -2.67 -11.04
N PHE A 25 -2.78 -1.86 -12.07
CA PHE A 25 -3.41 -1.97 -13.40
C PHE A 25 -4.96 -1.91 -13.35
N THR A 26 -5.48 -1.45 -12.22
CA THR A 26 -6.90 -1.24 -11.93
C THR A 26 -7.03 0.08 -11.18
N ASP A 27 -8.24 0.63 -11.14
CA ASP A 27 -8.64 1.88 -10.49
C ASP A 27 -9.52 1.64 -9.23
N TYR A 28 -9.44 0.44 -8.65
CA TYR A 28 -10.35 -0.04 -7.59
C TYR A 28 -9.78 0.06 -6.15
N ILE A 29 -8.60 0.65 -5.91
CA ILE A 29 -8.04 0.75 -4.55
C ILE A 29 -8.90 1.64 -3.65
N ASP A 30 -9.57 2.64 -4.22
CA ASP A 30 -10.50 3.53 -3.53
C ASP A 30 -11.98 3.25 -3.86
N ASP A 31 -12.27 2.14 -4.56
CA ASP A 31 -13.62 1.66 -4.87
C ASP A 31 -14.57 2.74 -5.43
N VAL A 32 -14.06 3.58 -6.35
CA VAL A 32 -14.84 4.65 -7.01
C VAL A 32 -14.77 4.62 -8.55
N SER A 33 -14.41 3.49 -9.15
CA SER A 33 -14.29 3.33 -10.61
C SER A 33 -15.61 3.33 -11.38
N THR A 34 -16.72 3.06 -10.69
CA THR A 34 -18.03 2.83 -11.31
C THR A 34 -18.96 4.02 -11.11
N THR A 35 -20.20 3.84 -11.51
CA THR A 35 -21.25 4.84 -11.32
C THR A 35 -22.00 4.65 -10.01
N TYR A 36 -22.81 5.64 -9.64
CA TYR A 36 -23.78 5.53 -8.55
C TYR A 36 -24.89 4.54 -8.90
N VAL A 37 -25.62 4.06 -7.91
CA VAL A 37 -26.84 3.25 -8.09
C VAL A 37 -28.05 4.17 -7.93
N ASP A 38 -29.09 3.95 -8.73
CA ASP A 38 -30.33 4.71 -8.63
C ASP A 38 -30.96 4.63 -7.23
N GLU A 39 -31.39 5.79 -6.70
CA GLU A 39 -31.97 5.93 -5.37
C GLU A 39 -33.15 5.00 -5.14
N THR A 40 -34.03 4.87 -6.14
CA THR A 40 -35.28 4.13 -5.99
C THR A 40 -35.03 2.63 -5.89
N THR A 41 -34.05 2.13 -6.64
CA THR A 41 -33.67 0.72 -6.64
C THR A 41 -32.90 0.38 -5.37
N LEU A 42 -31.92 1.21 -4.98
CA LEU A 42 -31.11 0.96 -3.79
C LEU A 42 -31.93 1.02 -2.50
N THR A 43 -32.87 1.97 -2.41
CA THR A 43 -33.77 2.12 -1.26
C THR A 43 -34.79 0.97 -1.19
N ALA A 44 -35.29 0.49 -2.33
CA ALA A 44 -36.23 -0.63 -2.37
C ALA A 44 -35.58 -1.96 -1.95
N GLU A 45 -34.33 -2.19 -2.35
CA GLU A 45 -33.62 -3.45 -2.08
C GLU A 45 -32.90 -3.46 -0.72
N ASN A 46 -32.25 -2.35 -0.35
CA ASN A 46 -31.34 -2.29 0.80
C ASN A 46 -31.72 -1.20 1.83
N GLY A 47 -32.84 -0.49 1.63
CA GLY A 47 -33.36 0.52 2.55
C GLY A 47 -32.72 1.91 2.44
N ALA A 48 -33.35 2.90 3.07
CA ALA A 48 -32.97 4.31 2.95
C ALA A 48 -31.54 4.62 3.45
N LEU A 49 -31.09 3.95 4.52
CA LEU A 49 -29.76 4.15 5.09
C LEU A 49 -28.65 3.72 4.11
N SER A 50 -28.91 2.74 3.24
CA SER A 50 -27.95 2.30 2.23
C SER A 50 -27.72 3.36 1.15
N PHE A 51 -28.73 4.16 0.83
CA PHE A 51 -28.60 5.29 -0.09
C PHE A 51 -27.85 6.46 0.54
N GLU A 52 -28.16 6.79 1.80
CA GLU A 52 -27.46 7.85 2.54
C GLU A 52 -25.96 7.54 2.69
N LEU A 53 -25.59 6.27 2.92
CA LEU A 53 -24.18 5.87 2.99
C LEU A 53 -23.47 5.83 1.63
N SER A 54 -24.20 5.61 0.52
CA SER A 54 -23.61 5.56 -0.81
C SER A 54 -23.33 6.94 -1.38
N ASN A 55 -24.12 7.95 -1.01
CA ASN A 55 -23.99 9.34 -1.45
C ASN A 55 -23.95 10.33 -0.27
N ARG A 56 -22.73 10.64 0.20
CA ARG A 56 -22.48 11.59 1.31
C ARG A 56 -22.08 12.99 0.84
N THR A 57 -22.62 13.40 -0.32
CA THR A 57 -22.29 14.70 -0.91
C THR A 57 -22.87 15.86 -0.12
N ASP A 58 -24.00 15.62 0.54
CA ASP A 58 -24.63 16.52 1.48
C ASP A 58 -23.68 16.94 2.61
N GLU A 59 -22.93 16.00 3.16
CA GLU A 59 -21.93 16.27 4.20
C GLU A 59 -20.68 16.98 3.65
N TYR A 60 -20.27 16.62 2.44
CA TYR A 60 -19.12 17.24 1.79
C TYR A 60 -19.38 18.71 1.43
N LEU A 61 -20.59 19.02 0.94
CA LEU A 61 -20.97 20.36 0.48
C LEU A 61 -21.75 21.18 1.53
N ASN A 62 -22.14 20.58 2.66
CA ASN A 62 -23.09 21.14 3.62
C ASN A 62 -24.39 21.62 2.91
N SER A 63 -24.90 20.80 1.99
CA SER A 63 -26.07 21.09 1.16
C SER A 63 -27.01 19.89 1.11
N GLU A 64 -28.16 20.01 0.45
CA GLU A 64 -28.97 18.83 0.11
C GLU A 64 -28.17 17.84 -0.76
N PRO A 65 -28.44 16.53 -0.66
CA PRO A 65 -27.78 15.52 -1.48
C PRO A 65 -27.99 15.82 -2.96
N LEU A 66 -26.90 15.85 -3.73
CA LEU A 66 -27.02 15.94 -5.19
C LEU A 66 -27.57 14.61 -5.71
N PRO A 67 -28.64 14.62 -6.53
CA PRO A 67 -29.17 13.40 -7.12
C PRO A 67 -28.22 12.91 -8.22
N TYR A 68 -27.33 12.00 -7.87
CA TYR A 68 -26.52 11.29 -8.84
C TYR A 68 -27.30 10.08 -9.37
N ASP A 69 -27.43 10.00 -10.68
CA ASP A 69 -28.08 8.88 -11.37
C ASP A 69 -27.08 7.73 -11.63
N GLU A 70 -27.58 6.62 -12.20
CA GLU A 70 -26.79 5.45 -12.59
C GLU A 70 -25.65 5.76 -13.58
N PHE A 71 -25.61 6.94 -14.18
CA PHE A 71 -24.62 7.33 -15.17
C PHE A 71 -23.54 8.28 -14.61
N HIS A 72 -23.71 8.78 -13.38
CA HIS A 72 -22.72 9.64 -12.76
C HIS A 72 -21.54 8.82 -12.23
N PRO A 73 -20.30 9.09 -12.69
CA PRO A 73 -19.12 8.39 -12.21
C PRO A 73 -18.77 8.82 -10.79
N ARG A 74 -18.45 7.85 -9.92
CA ARG A 74 -18.02 8.09 -8.52
C ARG A 74 -16.58 8.57 -8.42
N GLY A 75 -15.79 8.35 -9.48
CA GLY A 75 -14.37 8.63 -9.54
C GLY A 75 -13.90 8.76 -10.98
N ASN A 76 -12.59 8.67 -11.19
CA ASN A 76 -12.00 8.87 -12.50
C ASN A 76 -11.34 7.58 -13.02
N PRO A 77 -12.00 6.84 -13.94
CA PRO A 77 -11.48 5.57 -14.44
C PRO A 77 -10.30 5.72 -15.41
N ALA A 78 -9.91 6.95 -15.76
CA ALA A 78 -8.78 7.19 -16.65
C ALA A 78 -7.42 6.92 -15.99
N TYR A 79 -7.36 6.82 -14.65
CA TYR A 79 -6.13 6.69 -13.90
C TYR A 79 -6.13 5.40 -13.07
N ASN A 80 -5.12 4.55 -13.29
CA ASN A 80 -4.92 3.33 -12.51
C ASN A 80 -4.19 3.62 -11.21
N ASP A 81 -4.56 2.90 -10.17
CA ASP A 81 -4.06 3.10 -8.82
C ASP A 81 -2.67 2.52 -8.58
N TRP A 82 -1.94 3.20 -7.71
CA TRP A 82 -0.63 2.78 -7.22
C TRP A 82 -0.69 2.72 -5.70
N TYR A 83 -0.14 1.64 -5.15
CA TYR A 83 0.07 1.54 -3.71
C TYR A 83 1.54 1.27 -3.41
N GLY A 84 1.98 1.68 -2.23
CA GLY A 84 3.35 1.50 -1.81
C GLY A 84 3.49 1.33 -0.32
N TYR A 85 4.62 0.76 0.08
CA TYR A 85 5.02 0.64 1.47
C TYR A 85 6.48 1.01 1.62
N SER A 86 6.81 1.58 2.78
CA SER A 86 8.19 1.88 3.15
C SER A 86 8.43 1.48 4.60
N GLY A 87 9.62 1.00 4.91
CA GLY A 87 9.94 0.50 6.23
C GLY A 87 11.41 0.66 6.60
N ILE A 88 11.65 0.80 7.89
CA ILE A 88 12.98 0.82 8.51
C ILE A 88 13.14 -0.48 9.30
N THR A 89 14.26 -1.16 9.12
CA THR A 89 14.59 -2.39 9.84
C THR A 89 15.87 -2.20 10.63
N LEU A 90 15.82 -2.45 11.94
CA LEU A 90 16.99 -2.55 12.81
C LEU A 90 17.35 -4.02 12.99
N SER A 91 18.61 -4.40 12.80
CA SER A 91 19.07 -5.77 13.02
C SER A 91 20.29 -5.80 13.93
N TYR A 92 20.27 -6.72 14.90
CA TYR A 92 21.36 -6.95 15.84
C TYR A 92 21.96 -8.35 15.66
N ASN A 93 23.27 -8.45 15.43
CA ASN A 93 24.00 -9.70 15.29
C ASN A 93 24.43 -10.21 16.68
N LEU A 94 23.95 -11.40 17.06
CA LEU A 94 24.19 -12.00 18.38
C LEU A 94 25.52 -12.74 18.50
N ILE A 95 26.09 -13.23 17.39
CA ILE A 95 27.31 -14.04 17.38
C ILE A 95 28.46 -13.21 16.84
N PHE A 96 29.48 -13.03 17.66
CA PHE A 96 30.75 -12.43 17.27
C PHE A 96 31.71 -13.55 16.87
N GLU A 97 31.91 -13.76 15.58
CA GLU A 97 33.11 -14.47 15.16
C GLU A 97 34.29 -13.50 15.36
N LYS A 98 34.98 -13.66 16.49
CA LYS A 98 36.26 -13.00 16.75
C LYS A 98 37.15 -13.42 15.60
N THR A 99 37.42 -12.52 14.65
CA THR A 99 38.43 -12.74 13.61
C THR A 99 39.72 -13.02 14.36
N ARG A 100 40.06 -14.30 14.50
CA ARG A 100 41.33 -14.73 15.09
C ARG A 100 42.37 -14.29 14.08
N GLY A 101 43.06 -13.21 14.37
CA GLY A 101 44.34 -12.93 13.76
C GLY A 101 45.26 -14.10 14.04
N SER A 102 45.43 -14.97 13.06
CA SER A 102 46.63 -15.78 12.91
C SER A 102 46.71 -16.18 11.45
N ASN A 103 47.91 -16.10 10.89
CA ASN A 103 48.32 -16.60 9.60
C ASN A 103 47.84 -18.04 9.35
N ALA A 104 46.57 -18.22 9.00
CA ALA A 104 46.06 -19.48 8.49
C ALA A 104 46.27 -19.41 6.98
N HIS A 105 47.41 -19.97 6.56
CA HIS A 105 47.64 -20.35 5.18
C HIS A 105 46.42 -21.16 4.73
N LEU A 106 45.59 -20.57 3.87
CA LEU A 106 44.47 -21.26 3.22
C LEU A 106 45.08 -22.21 2.20
N GLU A 107 45.48 -23.40 2.64
CA GLU A 107 45.72 -24.50 1.70
C GLU A 107 44.37 -24.98 1.17
N CYS A 108 44.22 -24.91 -0.14
CA CYS A 108 43.07 -25.45 -0.84
C CYS A 108 43.03 -26.97 -0.62
N PRO A 109 41.86 -27.55 -0.27
CA PRO A 109 41.74 -28.99 -0.18
C PRO A 109 41.99 -29.61 -1.56
N GLN A 110 43.03 -30.43 -1.66
CA GLN A 110 43.22 -31.34 -2.79
C GLN A 110 42.43 -32.63 -2.52
N PHE A 111 41.67 -33.04 -3.53
CA PHE A 111 40.97 -34.33 -3.59
C PHE A 111 41.94 -35.46 -3.91
#